data_AF-A0A968M9K0-F1
#
_entry.id   AF-A0A968M9K0-F1
#
_cell.length_a   1.000
_cell.length_b   1.000
_cell.length_c   1.000
_cell.angle_alpha   90.00
_cell.angle_beta   90.00
_cell.angle_gamma   90.00
#
_symmetry.space_group_name_H-M   'P 1'
#
loop_
_entity.id
_entity.type
_entity.pdbx_description
1 polymer ?
#
loop_
_entity_poly.entity_id
_entity_poly.type
_entity_poly.pdbx_seq_one_letter_code
_entity_poly.pdbx_strand_id
1 'polypeptide(L)'
;MFAPDLDLPQSTLRVSALHAFAYCDRLFYLEEVEELYTQDAAVFAGRRLHAELEKQEGEDWEELFLESDRLGLRGKVDALRTRDGHIIPYEHKRGRSARDDRKQPEPWDSDRLQILAYAYLLEHSLGVTIPEGRIRYHADNVLIKVPVTDTGRQEVQQAIARARALRESPRRPPVTTNERLCTRCSLAPVCLPEEARLAHDREWQPVRLFPKDDDREVLHVLEPGTRVGRSSEQLKITRRDRPDELLPVRQIAQVVLHSFAQISTQALHLCAEHDIGVHFLSGGGRFVGSFDPRQGSIQRRIRQYAALSDPDTGLRLAKQLVLCRGKGQRKFLMRGRKGAAEEALLTQTIARMKAMLPQIENATSLAELLGIEGNLAALYFGALPHLLGEAVPAEMRFSGRNRRPPKDRFNALLSFGYALLLKDVMNAILAVGLEPALGFYHQPRTQAPPLALDLMEIFRVLLVDMPVVASINRHQWEVQADFEIRGEQVWLSDAGRAKFIELYERRKQESWKHPVTGYSLTYRRLLELEVRLLEKEWNGEGGLFAQLVLR
;
A
#
# COMPACT_ATOMS: atom_id res chain seq x y z
N MET A 1 -30.70 18.20 24.58
CA MET A 1 -30.85 16.91 25.28
C MET A 1 -31.18 15.88 24.20
N PHE A 2 -30.15 15.34 23.55
CA PHE A 2 -30.30 14.28 22.56
C PHE A 2 -29.71 13.04 23.22
N ALA A 3 -30.55 12.05 23.47
CA ALA A 3 -30.12 10.74 23.93
C ALA A 3 -29.33 10.04 22.82
N PRO A 4 -28.27 9.30 23.16
CA PRO A 4 -27.85 8.19 22.34
C PRO A 4 -27.68 6.94 23.21
N ASP A 5 -28.79 6.39 23.70
CA ASP A 5 -28.87 4.94 23.93
C ASP A 5 -29.65 4.34 22.77
N LEU A 6 -29.04 4.39 21.58
CA LEU A 6 -29.33 3.40 20.56
C LEU A 6 -28.41 2.23 20.89
N ASP A 7 -28.92 1.32 21.72
CA ASP A 7 -28.38 -0.02 21.92
C ASP A 7 -28.50 -0.74 20.56
N LEU A 8 -27.59 -0.43 19.64
CA LEU A 8 -27.48 -1.12 18.36
C LEU A 8 -27.25 -2.58 18.70
N PRO A 9 -28.10 -3.52 18.23
CA PRO A 9 -27.91 -4.93 18.52
C PRO A 9 -26.46 -5.30 18.16
N GLN A 10 -25.71 -5.81 19.14
CA GLN A 10 -24.31 -6.18 18.92
C GLN A 10 -24.25 -7.13 17.74
N SER A 11 -23.68 -6.67 16.63
CA SER A 11 -23.63 -7.47 15.41
C SER A 11 -22.95 -8.80 15.70
N THR A 12 -23.56 -9.89 15.23
CA THR A 12 -23.03 -11.24 15.35
C THR A 12 -21.65 -11.34 14.69
N LEU A 13 -20.74 -12.09 15.31
CA LEU A 13 -19.43 -12.37 14.74
C LEU A 13 -19.55 -13.49 13.70
N ARG A 14 -18.76 -13.40 12.61
CA ARG A 14 -18.67 -14.52 11.67
C ARG A 14 -17.86 -15.65 12.30
N VAL A 15 -18.23 -16.90 12.04
CA VAL A 15 -17.40 -18.06 12.46
C VAL A 15 -15.99 -17.98 11.84
N SER A 16 -15.86 -17.47 10.61
CA SER A 16 -14.57 -17.19 9.98
C SER A 16 -13.74 -16.15 10.75
N ALA A 17 -14.38 -15.20 11.42
CA ALA A 17 -13.70 -14.21 12.27
C ALA A 17 -13.08 -14.89 13.50
N LEU A 18 -13.79 -15.84 14.12
CA LEU A 18 -13.24 -16.61 15.23
C LEU A 18 -12.04 -17.47 14.80
N HIS A 19 -12.07 -18.01 13.58
CA HIS A 19 -10.92 -18.70 13.00
C HIS A 19 -9.71 -17.75 12.89
N ALA A 20 -9.90 -16.56 12.32
CA ALA A 20 -8.86 -15.53 12.22
C ALA A 20 -8.33 -15.10 13.59
N PHE A 21 -9.22 -14.98 14.59
CA PHE A 21 -8.86 -14.65 15.97
C PHE A 21 -7.98 -15.73 16.60
N ALA A 22 -8.37 -17.00 16.52
CA ALA A 22 -7.56 -18.11 17.02
C ALA A 22 -6.24 -18.25 16.26
N TYR A 23 -6.20 -17.87 14.99
CA TYR A 23 -4.96 -17.81 14.23
C TYR A 23 -4.05 -16.69 14.74
N CYS A 24 -4.55 -15.46 14.83
CA CYS A 24 -3.82 -14.31 15.36
C CYS A 24 -4.78 -13.15 15.69
N ASP A 25 -4.73 -12.64 16.92
CA ASP A 25 -5.49 -11.45 17.35
C ASP A 25 -5.35 -10.27 16.37
N ARG A 26 -4.13 -10.03 15.85
CA ARG A 26 -3.90 -8.96 14.87
C ARG A 26 -4.51 -9.26 13.50
N LEU A 27 -4.57 -10.52 13.07
CA LEU A 27 -5.24 -10.89 11.82
C LEU A 27 -6.73 -10.59 11.92
N PHE A 28 -7.38 -11.05 13.01
CA PHE A 28 -8.76 -10.70 13.31
C PHE A 28 -9.00 -9.19 13.29
N TYR A 29 -8.12 -8.42 13.93
CA TYR A 29 -8.27 -6.95 13.96
C TYR A 29 -8.21 -6.34 12.55
N LEU A 30 -7.28 -6.79 11.72
CA LEU A 30 -7.14 -6.28 10.35
C LEU A 30 -8.36 -6.61 9.49
N GLU A 31 -8.96 -7.79 9.65
CA GLU A 31 -10.12 -8.23 8.86
C GLU A 31 -11.44 -7.67 9.39
N GLU A 32 -11.69 -7.73 10.69
CA GLU A 32 -12.98 -7.39 11.29
C GLU A 32 -13.11 -5.92 11.69
N VAL A 33 -11.99 -5.28 12.10
CA VAL A 33 -12.01 -3.89 12.57
C VAL A 33 -11.53 -2.95 11.46
N GLU A 34 -10.52 -3.38 10.70
CA GLU A 34 -10.00 -2.57 9.60
C GLU A 34 -10.59 -2.94 8.24
N GLU A 35 -11.35 -4.02 8.12
CA GLU A 35 -11.99 -4.47 6.87
C GLU A 35 -10.98 -4.65 5.72
N LEU A 36 -9.78 -5.10 6.07
CA LEU A 36 -8.72 -5.35 5.11
C LEU A 36 -8.76 -6.79 4.68
N TYR A 37 -8.91 -7.00 3.38
CA TYR A 37 -8.88 -8.31 2.78
C TYR A 37 -7.90 -8.27 1.61
N THR A 38 -6.98 -9.23 1.56
CA THR A 38 -6.19 -9.46 0.35
C THR A 38 -6.93 -10.45 -0.54
N GLN A 39 -6.96 -10.16 -1.83
CA GLN A 39 -7.39 -11.09 -2.86
C GLN A 39 -6.31 -12.18 -3.03
N ASP A 40 -6.11 -13.01 -2.01
CA ASP A 40 -5.07 -14.04 -2.04
C ASP A 40 -5.52 -15.24 -2.88
N ALA A 41 -4.59 -15.81 -3.65
CA ALA A 41 -4.78 -17.05 -4.38
C ALA A 41 -5.25 -18.20 -3.46
N ALA A 42 -4.89 -18.17 -2.17
CA ALA A 42 -5.35 -19.12 -1.16
C ALA A 42 -6.87 -19.04 -0.89
N VAL A 43 -7.46 -17.85 -0.92
CA VAL A 43 -8.91 -17.64 -0.71
C VAL A 43 -9.68 -18.06 -1.97
N PHE A 44 -9.20 -17.69 -3.15
CA PHE A 44 -9.74 -18.17 -4.43
C PHE A 44 -9.62 -19.68 -4.58
N ALA A 45 -8.49 -20.25 -4.16
CA ALA A 45 -8.30 -21.69 -4.06
C ALA A 45 -9.34 -22.30 -3.12
N GLY A 46 -9.50 -21.81 -1.89
CA GLY A 46 -10.55 -22.28 -0.97
C GLY A 46 -11.92 -22.38 -1.65
N ARG A 47 -12.40 -21.26 -2.21
CA ARG A 47 -13.68 -21.20 -2.95
C ARG A 47 -13.76 -22.18 -4.12
N ARG A 48 -12.67 -22.35 -4.88
CA ARG A 48 -12.61 -23.36 -5.97
C ARG A 48 -12.69 -24.79 -5.46
N LEU A 49 -12.11 -25.11 -4.29
CA LEU A 49 -12.23 -26.46 -3.73
C LEU A 49 -13.68 -26.77 -3.37
N HIS A 50 -14.37 -25.83 -2.73
CA HIS A 50 -15.79 -26.00 -2.43
C HIS A 50 -16.61 -26.22 -3.72
N ALA A 51 -16.41 -25.38 -4.74
CA ALA A 51 -17.08 -25.54 -6.03
C ALA A 51 -16.70 -26.82 -6.80
N GLU A 52 -15.48 -27.34 -6.61
CA GLU A 52 -15.02 -28.61 -7.21
C GLU A 52 -15.60 -29.83 -6.46
N LEU A 53 -15.74 -29.75 -5.13
CA LEU A 53 -16.36 -30.79 -4.29
C LEU A 53 -17.88 -30.89 -4.52
N GLU A 54 -18.57 -29.75 -4.66
CA GLU A 54 -19.99 -29.67 -5.04
C GLU A 54 -20.28 -30.45 -6.33
N LYS A 55 -19.34 -30.46 -7.29
CA LYS A 55 -19.50 -31.15 -8.57
C LYS A 55 -19.18 -32.65 -8.53
N GLN A 56 -18.41 -33.13 -7.55
CA GLN A 56 -17.88 -34.49 -7.57
C GLN A 56 -18.73 -35.51 -6.81
N GLU A 57 -19.45 -35.14 -5.76
CA GLU A 57 -20.00 -36.16 -4.84
C GLU A 57 -21.49 -36.50 -4.97
N GLY A 58 -22.35 -35.73 -5.64
CA GLY A 58 -23.75 -36.14 -5.91
C GLY A 58 -24.61 -36.55 -4.70
N GLU A 59 -24.11 -36.40 -3.47
CA GLU A 59 -24.84 -36.55 -2.20
C GLU A 59 -25.52 -35.22 -1.83
N ASP A 60 -26.58 -35.25 -1.03
CA ASP A 60 -27.34 -34.06 -0.60
C ASP A 60 -26.49 -33.16 0.32
N TRP A 61 -25.74 -32.21 -0.27
CA TRP A 61 -25.10 -31.13 0.48
C TRP A 61 -26.12 -30.02 0.70
N GLU A 62 -26.58 -29.85 1.94
CA GLU A 62 -27.34 -28.66 2.32
C GLU A 62 -26.37 -27.61 2.86
N GLU A 63 -26.17 -26.55 2.07
CA GLU A 63 -25.53 -25.33 2.56
C GLU A 63 -26.50 -24.61 3.49
N LEU A 64 -26.13 -24.48 4.76
CA LEU A 64 -26.99 -23.85 5.75
C LEU A 64 -26.34 -22.58 6.28
N PHE A 65 -26.96 -21.43 5.99
CA PHE A 65 -26.63 -20.17 6.64
C PHE A 65 -27.38 -20.09 7.97
N LEU A 66 -26.63 -19.91 9.05
CA LEU A 66 -27.16 -19.84 10.41
C LEU A 66 -26.74 -18.54 11.08
N GLU A 67 -27.62 -18.02 11.90
CA GLU A 67 -27.39 -16.87 12.76
C GLU A 67 -28.08 -17.10 14.10
N SER A 68 -27.35 -16.84 15.19
CA SER A 68 -27.86 -16.93 16.55
C SER A 68 -27.45 -15.69 17.32
N ASP A 69 -28.39 -14.79 17.55
CA ASP A 69 -28.17 -13.57 18.35
C ASP A 69 -27.76 -13.90 19.79
N ARG A 70 -28.39 -14.93 20.36
CA ARG A 70 -28.10 -15.42 21.71
C ARG A 70 -26.65 -15.88 21.86
N LEU A 71 -26.16 -16.66 20.88
CA LEU A 71 -24.77 -17.09 20.86
C LEU A 71 -23.83 -15.95 20.43
N GLY A 72 -24.34 -15.03 19.60
CA GLY A 72 -23.58 -13.95 19.03
C GLY A 72 -22.80 -14.32 17.77
N LEU A 73 -23.19 -15.39 17.06
CA LEU A 73 -22.47 -15.92 15.91
C LEU A 73 -23.36 -16.06 14.68
N ARG A 74 -22.74 -15.91 13.51
CA ARG A 74 -23.31 -16.24 12.21
C ARG A 74 -22.29 -16.94 11.32
N GLY A 75 -22.75 -17.73 10.37
CA GLY A 75 -21.86 -18.37 9.40
C GLY A 75 -22.58 -19.30 8.46
N LYS A 76 -21.87 -19.68 7.40
CA LYS A 76 -22.31 -20.66 6.42
C LYS A 76 -21.60 -21.98 6.73
N VAL A 77 -22.35 -23.02 7.05
CA VAL A 77 -21.78 -24.36 7.18
C VAL A 77 -21.71 -24.97 5.79
N ASP A 78 -20.50 -25.21 5.30
CA ASP A 78 -20.29 -25.69 3.92
C ASP A 78 -20.73 -27.14 3.74
N ALA A 79 -20.83 -27.92 4.83
CA ALA A 79 -21.09 -29.35 4.76
C ALA A 79 -21.73 -29.89 6.04
N LEU A 80 -22.91 -30.49 5.90
CA LEU A 80 -23.62 -31.21 6.96
C LEU A 80 -23.88 -32.64 6.49
N ARG A 81 -23.64 -33.62 7.37
CA ARG A 81 -24.07 -35.00 7.13
C ARG A 81 -24.82 -35.54 8.33
N THR A 82 -25.93 -36.21 8.07
CA THR A 82 -26.65 -36.96 9.08
C THR A 82 -26.10 -38.38 9.16
N ARG A 83 -25.66 -38.80 10.34
CA ARG A 83 -25.18 -40.16 10.58
C ARG A 83 -25.69 -40.66 11.91
N ASP A 84 -26.28 -41.86 11.91
CA ASP A 84 -26.86 -42.49 13.09
C ASP A 84 -27.86 -41.57 13.84
N GLY A 85 -28.61 -40.74 13.08
CA GLY A 85 -29.58 -39.78 13.63
C GLY A 85 -28.99 -38.46 14.13
N HIS A 86 -27.67 -38.26 14.05
CA HIS A 86 -27.00 -37.04 14.48
C HIS A 86 -26.49 -36.22 13.29
N ILE A 87 -26.69 -34.90 13.34
CA ILE A 87 -26.09 -33.95 12.40
C ILE A 87 -24.62 -33.77 12.76
N ILE A 88 -23.74 -33.86 11.77
CA ILE A 88 -22.29 -33.70 11.93
C ILE A 88 -21.80 -32.65 10.93
N PRO A 89 -21.24 -31.50 11.39
CA PRO A 89 -20.60 -30.54 10.50
C PRO A 89 -19.24 -31.03 10.01
N TYR A 90 -18.93 -30.75 8.75
CA TYR A 90 -17.63 -31.02 8.13
C TYR A 90 -16.97 -29.72 7.67
N GLU A 91 -15.66 -29.62 7.90
CA GLU A 91 -14.83 -28.55 7.36
C GLU A 91 -13.77 -29.15 6.44
N HIS A 92 -13.58 -28.55 5.26
CA HIS A 92 -12.58 -29.02 4.30
C HIS A 92 -11.41 -28.02 4.21
N LYS A 93 -10.21 -28.49 4.50
CA LYS A 93 -8.97 -27.69 4.45
C LYS A 93 -8.04 -28.24 3.37
N ARG A 94 -7.55 -27.35 2.51
CA ARG A 94 -6.53 -27.70 1.49
C ARG A 94 -5.19 -28.07 2.12
N GLY A 95 -4.84 -27.43 3.25
CA GLY A 95 -3.55 -27.57 3.91
C GLY A 95 -3.30 -28.93 4.57
N ARG A 96 -2.11 -29.09 5.13
CA ARG A 96 -1.73 -30.21 5.99
C ARG A 96 -2.27 -29.99 7.40
N SER A 97 -2.60 -31.06 8.10
CA SER A 97 -2.99 -30.95 9.50
C SER A 97 -1.76 -30.67 10.37
N ALA A 98 -1.98 -30.21 11.60
CA ALA A 98 -0.93 -30.12 12.61
C ALA A 98 -0.44 -31.55 12.98
N ARG A 99 0.64 -31.59 13.77
CA ARG A 99 1.25 -32.82 14.25
C ARG A 99 1.53 -32.66 15.74
N ASP A 100 1.01 -33.59 16.53
CA ASP A 100 1.25 -33.64 17.97
C ASP A 100 2.71 -34.06 18.28
N ASP A 101 3.07 -34.10 19.57
CA ASP A 101 4.40 -34.52 20.03
C ASP A 101 4.79 -35.94 19.57
N ARG A 102 3.80 -36.78 19.26
CA ARG A 102 3.96 -38.15 18.76
C ARG A 102 3.91 -38.23 17.24
N LYS A 103 3.89 -37.09 16.54
CA LYS A 103 3.77 -36.95 15.08
C LYS A 103 2.45 -37.50 14.52
N GLN A 104 1.41 -37.61 15.32
CA GLN A 104 0.08 -37.98 14.87
C GLN A 104 -0.65 -36.75 14.33
N PRO A 105 -1.49 -36.90 13.30
CA PRO A 105 -2.32 -35.81 12.78
C PRO A 105 -3.27 -35.26 13.83
N GLU A 106 -3.21 -33.94 14.05
CA GLU A 106 -4.16 -33.21 14.90
C GLU A 106 -4.67 -31.95 14.18
N PRO A 107 -5.81 -31.37 14.58
CA PRO A 107 -6.31 -30.17 13.96
C PRO A 107 -5.51 -28.95 14.42
N TRP A 108 -5.32 -27.95 13.54
CA TRP A 108 -4.83 -26.65 14.00
C TRP A 108 -5.83 -26.03 14.98
N ASP A 109 -5.35 -25.29 15.98
CA ASP A 109 -6.20 -24.66 16.99
C ASP A 109 -7.30 -23.78 16.38
N SER A 110 -6.98 -23.02 15.33
CA SER A 110 -7.94 -22.19 14.61
C SER A 110 -9.01 -23.02 13.89
N ASP A 111 -8.61 -24.12 13.24
CA ASP A 111 -9.53 -25.01 12.51
C ASP A 111 -10.43 -25.77 13.49
N ARG A 112 -9.87 -26.17 14.65
CA ARG A 112 -10.60 -26.79 15.75
C ARG A 112 -11.63 -25.84 16.36
N LEU A 113 -11.25 -24.58 16.63
CA LEU A 113 -12.19 -23.59 17.15
C LEU A 113 -13.32 -23.32 16.14
N GLN A 114 -13.00 -23.24 14.85
CA GLN A 114 -13.97 -23.01 13.79
C GLN A 114 -15.04 -24.12 13.73
N ILE A 115 -14.64 -25.39 13.74
CA ILE A 115 -15.61 -26.50 13.69
C ILE A 115 -16.45 -26.57 14.97
N LEU A 116 -15.86 -26.29 16.14
CA LEU A 116 -16.60 -26.21 17.41
C LEU A 116 -17.61 -25.06 17.39
N ALA A 117 -17.25 -23.91 16.81
CA ALA A 117 -18.14 -22.77 16.67
C ALA A 117 -19.33 -23.08 15.74
N TYR A 118 -19.12 -23.79 14.63
CA TYR A 118 -20.22 -24.26 13.77
C TYR A 118 -21.11 -25.28 14.47
N ALA A 119 -20.52 -26.27 15.16
CA ALA A 119 -21.28 -27.24 15.95
C ALA A 119 -22.17 -26.52 16.97
N TYR A 120 -21.63 -25.55 17.71
CA TYR A 120 -22.39 -24.85 18.73
C TYR A 120 -23.45 -23.89 18.15
N LEU A 121 -23.18 -23.30 16.98
CA LEU A 121 -24.16 -22.52 16.23
C LEU A 121 -25.33 -23.38 15.75
N LEU A 122 -25.07 -24.61 15.29
CA LEU A 122 -26.10 -25.59 14.93
C LEU A 122 -26.96 -25.98 16.13
N GLU A 123 -26.34 -26.28 17.28
CA GLU A 123 -27.07 -26.60 18.51
C GLU A 123 -28.02 -25.46 18.91
N HIS A 124 -27.54 -24.21 18.87
CA HIS A 124 -28.34 -23.04 19.23
C HIS A 124 -29.44 -22.71 18.22
N SER A 125 -29.19 -22.94 16.94
CA SER A 125 -30.12 -22.54 15.88
C SER A 125 -31.20 -23.59 15.60
N LEU A 126 -30.86 -24.87 15.77
CA LEU A 126 -31.75 -26.00 15.45
C LEU A 126 -32.29 -26.72 16.70
N GLY A 127 -31.75 -26.44 17.90
CA GLY A 127 -32.17 -27.11 19.13
C GLY A 127 -31.78 -28.59 19.21
N VAL A 128 -30.74 -28.99 18.48
CA VAL A 128 -30.22 -30.37 18.43
C VAL A 128 -28.92 -30.49 19.24
N THR A 129 -28.51 -31.72 19.54
CA THR A 129 -27.19 -32.00 20.13
C THR A 129 -26.23 -32.45 19.03
N ILE A 130 -25.06 -31.83 18.95
CA ILE A 130 -23.99 -32.17 18.01
C ILE A 130 -22.87 -32.85 18.80
N PRO A 131 -22.63 -34.16 18.65
CA PRO A 131 -21.64 -34.88 19.46
C PRO A 131 -20.20 -34.66 18.97
N GLU A 132 -20.00 -34.43 17.67
CA GLU A 132 -18.69 -34.23 17.07
C GLU A 132 -18.79 -33.36 15.81
N GLY A 133 -17.70 -32.66 15.49
CA GLY A 133 -17.44 -32.09 14.17
C GLY A 133 -16.27 -32.81 13.50
N ARG A 134 -16.12 -32.68 12.19
CA ARG A 134 -15.03 -33.34 11.44
C ARG A 134 -14.29 -32.37 10.53
N ILE A 135 -12.97 -32.54 10.41
CA ILE A 135 -12.12 -31.71 9.55
C ILE A 135 -11.35 -32.61 8.58
N ARG A 136 -11.51 -32.39 7.28
CA ARG A 136 -10.78 -33.09 6.21
C ARG A 136 -9.61 -32.23 5.75
N TYR A 137 -8.38 -32.71 5.97
CA TYR A 137 -7.17 -32.12 5.42
C TYR A 137 -6.78 -32.84 4.14
N HIS A 138 -6.97 -32.19 2.99
CA HIS A 138 -6.78 -32.80 1.67
C HIS A 138 -5.31 -33.06 1.33
N ALA A 139 -4.37 -32.21 1.76
CA ALA A 139 -2.94 -32.39 1.44
C ALA A 139 -2.32 -33.66 2.05
N ASP A 140 -2.85 -34.11 3.19
CA ASP A 140 -2.41 -35.34 3.86
C ASP A 140 -3.45 -36.47 3.76
N ASN A 141 -4.60 -36.20 3.13
CA ASN A 141 -5.78 -37.07 3.10
C ASN A 141 -6.19 -37.64 4.47
N VAL A 142 -6.23 -36.78 5.49
CA VAL A 142 -6.61 -37.16 6.85
C VAL A 142 -7.97 -36.55 7.21
N LEU A 143 -8.83 -37.35 7.85
CA LEU A 143 -10.06 -36.90 8.49
C LEU A 143 -9.88 -36.94 10.01
N ILE A 144 -10.02 -35.78 10.64
CA ILE A 144 -9.88 -35.63 12.09
C ILE A 144 -11.26 -35.42 12.70
N LYS A 145 -11.56 -36.15 13.78
CA LYS A 145 -12.78 -35.98 14.56
C LYS A 145 -12.52 -35.05 15.74
N VAL A 146 -13.40 -34.08 15.95
CA VAL A 146 -13.32 -33.10 17.03
C VAL A 146 -14.55 -33.28 17.92
N PRO A 147 -14.40 -33.87 19.12
CA PRO A 147 -15.51 -34.05 20.06
C PRO A 147 -16.06 -32.70 20.53
N VAL A 148 -17.38 -32.56 20.58
CA VAL A 148 -18.04 -31.35 21.10
C VAL A 148 -18.35 -31.56 22.58
N THR A 149 -17.39 -31.17 23.42
CA THR A 149 -17.49 -31.26 24.89
C THR A 149 -17.96 -29.95 25.50
N ASP A 150 -18.37 -29.98 26.77
CA ASP A 150 -18.71 -28.75 27.50
C ASP A 150 -17.52 -27.80 27.64
N THR A 151 -16.31 -28.35 27.79
CA THR A 151 -15.07 -27.57 27.71
C THR A 151 -14.93 -26.88 26.35
N GLY A 152 -15.19 -27.58 25.24
CA GLY A 152 -15.18 -27.00 23.90
C GLY A 152 -16.22 -25.88 23.73
N ARG A 153 -17.42 -26.04 24.30
CA ARG A 153 -18.45 -24.98 24.32
C ARG A 153 -17.99 -23.74 25.11
N GLN A 154 -17.38 -23.95 26.27
CA GLN A 154 -16.82 -22.86 27.07
C GLN A 154 -15.70 -22.12 26.34
N GLU A 155 -14.82 -22.84 25.64
CA GLU A 155 -13.77 -22.22 24.81
C GLU A 155 -14.35 -21.35 23.70
N VAL A 156 -15.38 -21.83 22.98
CA VAL A 156 -16.06 -21.03 21.95
C VAL A 156 -16.66 -19.76 22.57
N GLN A 157 -17.34 -19.86 23.71
CA GLN A 157 -17.91 -18.70 24.40
C GLN A 157 -16.83 -17.70 24.84
N GLN A 158 -15.71 -18.18 25.38
CA GLN A 158 -14.58 -17.32 25.76
C GLN A 158 -13.94 -16.65 24.55
N ALA A 159 -13.81 -17.36 23.43
CA ALA A 159 -13.29 -16.81 22.18
C ALA A 159 -14.21 -15.71 21.63
N ILE A 160 -15.54 -15.92 21.66
CA ILE A 160 -16.54 -14.90 21.28
C ILE A 160 -16.37 -13.65 22.15
N ALA A 161 -16.28 -13.82 23.47
CA ALA A 161 -16.13 -12.69 24.39
C ALA A 161 -14.84 -11.90 24.13
N ARG A 162 -13.70 -12.58 23.96
CA ARG A 162 -12.42 -11.93 23.65
C ARG A 162 -12.41 -11.26 22.27
N ALA A 163 -12.97 -11.91 21.25
CA ALA A 163 -13.08 -11.35 19.91
C ALA A 163 -13.96 -10.09 19.90
N ARG A 164 -15.07 -10.08 20.64
CA ARG A 164 -15.92 -8.88 20.82
C ARG A 164 -15.17 -7.74 21.50
N ALA A 165 -14.48 -8.01 22.60
CA ALA A 165 -13.67 -7.02 23.29
C ALA A 165 -12.59 -6.44 22.37
N LEU A 166 -11.97 -7.29 21.54
CA LEU A 166 -10.95 -6.85 20.59
C LEU A 166 -11.54 -6.03 19.43
N ARG A 167 -12.76 -6.33 18.98
CA ARG A 167 -13.47 -5.58 17.94
C ARG A 167 -13.73 -4.13 18.36
N GLU A 168 -13.92 -3.89 19.65
CA GLU A 168 -14.15 -2.57 20.23
C GLU A 168 -12.85 -1.81 20.54
N SER A 169 -11.68 -2.46 20.42
CA SER A 169 -10.40 -1.84 20.72
C SER A 169 -10.04 -0.77 19.69
N PRO A 170 -9.68 0.46 20.12
CA PRO A 170 -9.16 1.48 19.21
C PRO A 170 -7.71 1.21 18.79
N ARG A 171 -7.03 0.26 19.45
CA ARG A 171 -5.63 -0.06 19.22
C ARG A 171 -5.50 -1.41 18.53
N ARG A 172 -4.71 -1.41 17.46
CA ARG A 172 -4.27 -2.63 16.77
C ARG A 172 -3.42 -3.49 17.73
N PRO A 173 -3.67 -4.80 17.83
CA PRO A 173 -2.82 -5.70 18.61
C PRO A 173 -1.37 -5.73 18.13
N PRO A 174 -0.41 -6.04 19.01
CA PRO A 174 0.98 -6.26 18.60
C PRO A 174 1.09 -7.44 17.64
N VAL A 175 2.19 -7.51 16.91
CA VAL A 175 2.50 -8.68 16.08
C VAL A 175 2.69 -9.92 16.96
N THR A 176 2.16 -11.06 16.49
CA THR A 176 2.32 -12.33 17.20
C THR A 176 3.79 -12.71 17.37
N THR A 177 4.11 -13.27 18.54
CA THR A 177 5.42 -13.84 18.84
C THR A 177 5.69 -15.12 18.06
N ASN A 178 4.65 -15.80 17.58
CA ASN A 178 4.79 -16.98 16.74
C ASN A 178 5.00 -16.57 15.26
N GLU A 179 6.26 -16.38 14.88
CA GLU A 179 6.68 -15.98 13.53
C GLU A 179 6.18 -16.90 12.41
N ARG A 180 6.01 -18.19 12.69
CA ARG A 180 5.60 -19.18 11.68
C ARG A 180 4.23 -18.85 11.10
N LEU A 181 3.35 -18.25 11.90
CA LEU A 181 2.04 -17.78 11.45
C LEU A 181 2.19 -16.65 10.42
N CYS A 182 3.09 -15.70 10.66
CA CYS A 182 3.29 -14.58 9.74
C CYS A 182 3.73 -15.03 8.35
N THR A 183 4.54 -16.08 8.24
CA THR A 183 5.03 -16.58 6.94
C THR A 183 3.95 -17.12 6.01
N ARG A 184 2.79 -17.50 6.56
CA ARG A 184 1.64 -18.05 5.81
C ARG A 184 0.41 -17.14 5.86
N CYS A 185 0.53 -15.97 6.49
CA CYS A 185 -0.56 -15.03 6.64
C CYS A 185 -0.74 -14.22 5.36
N SER A 186 -1.94 -14.28 4.77
CA SER A 186 -2.32 -13.52 3.57
C SER A 186 -2.23 -12.01 3.75
N LEU A 187 -2.32 -11.53 4.99
CA LEU A 187 -2.19 -10.12 5.37
C LEU A 187 -0.81 -9.73 5.89
N ALA A 188 0.20 -10.61 5.82
CA ALA A 188 1.59 -10.23 6.14
C ALA A 188 2.10 -9.01 5.35
N PRO A 189 1.81 -8.84 4.04
CA PRO A 189 2.13 -7.62 3.28
C PRO A 189 1.56 -6.33 3.87
N VAL A 190 0.40 -6.41 4.51
CA VAL A 190 -0.31 -5.26 5.08
C VAL A 190 0.12 -5.03 6.52
N CYS A 191 0.21 -6.11 7.29
CA CYS A 191 0.60 -6.12 8.69
C CYS A 191 2.04 -5.66 8.92
N LEU A 192 2.94 -5.98 7.97
CA LEU A 192 4.37 -5.76 8.03
C LEU A 192 4.98 -6.27 9.34
N PRO A 193 4.90 -7.59 9.61
CA PRO A 193 5.30 -8.14 10.89
C PRO A 193 6.82 -8.13 11.10
N GLU A 194 7.60 -8.29 10.03
CA GLU A 194 9.06 -8.28 10.10
C GLU A 194 9.61 -6.88 10.36
N GLU A 195 8.99 -5.86 9.77
CA GLU A 195 9.29 -4.46 10.03
C GLU A 195 8.88 -4.07 11.46
N ALA A 196 7.74 -4.57 11.95
CA ALA A 196 7.34 -4.35 13.34
C ALA A 196 8.36 -4.97 14.31
N ARG A 197 8.81 -6.20 14.08
CA ARG A 197 9.85 -6.83 14.91
C ARG A 197 11.15 -6.04 14.86
N LEU A 198 11.58 -5.61 13.67
CA LEU A 198 12.77 -4.78 13.50
C LEU A 198 12.68 -3.42 14.21
N ALA A 199 11.47 -2.84 14.31
CA ALA A 199 11.27 -1.60 15.06
C ALA A 199 11.54 -1.77 16.56
N HIS A 200 11.18 -2.93 17.12
CA HIS A 200 11.37 -3.27 18.53
C HIS A 200 12.78 -3.81 18.84
N ASP A 201 13.34 -4.60 17.93
CA ASP A 201 14.69 -5.19 18.02
C ASP A 201 15.49 -4.86 16.75
N ARG A 202 16.48 -3.98 16.89
CA ARG A 202 17.32 -3.52 15.77
C ARG A 202 18.30 -4.57 15.27
N GLU A 203 18.52 -5.65 16.02
CA GLU A 203 19.33 -6.78 15.60
C GLU A 203 18.51 -7.83 14.82
N TRP A 204 17.18 -7.67 14.77
CA TRP A 204 16.28 -8.54 14.02
C TRP A 204 16.70 -8.66 12.55
N GLN A 205 16.69 -9.88 12.02
CA GLN A 205 16.97 -10.14 10.61
C GLN A 205 15.66 -10.45 9.89
N PRO A 206 14.98 -9.42 9.34
CA PRO A 206 13.68 -9.59 8.71
C PRO A 206 13.77 -10.47 7.47
N VAL A 207 12.89 -11.46 7.38
CA VAL A 207 12.63 -12.14 6.10
C VAL A 207 11.73 -11.27 5.22
N ARG A 208 11.82 -11.39 3.90
CA ARG A 208 10.95 -10.62 3.01
C ARG A 208 9.56 -11.26 2.94
N LEU A 209 8.60 -10.70 3.66
CA LEU A 209 7.17 -11.01 3.52
C LEU A 209 6.41 -9.99 2.66
N PHE A 210 7.07 -8.91 2.24
CA PHE A 210 6.50 -7.93 1.33
C PHE A 210 6.45 -8.47 -0.11
N PRO A 211 5.33 -8.28 -0.84
CA PRO A 211 5.09 -8.94 -2.11
C PRO A 211 6.09 -8.51 -3.18
N LYS A 212 6.17 -9.33 -4.24
CA LYS A 212 6.88 -8.99 -5.48
C LYS A 212 6.16 -7.85 -6.22
N ASP A 213 6.80 -7.35 -7.25
CA ASP A 213 6.19 -6.33 -8.10
C ASP A 213 4.89 -6.81 -8.70
N ASP A 214 4.00 -5.85 -8.93
CA ASP A 214 2.82 -6.07 -9.76
C ASP A 214 3.29 -6.04 -11.21
N ASP A 215 3.11 -7.17 -11.91
CA ASP A 215 3.48 -7.32 -13.33
C ASP A 215 2.55 -6.50 -14.25
N ARG A 216 1.47 -5.93 -13.71
CA ARG A 216 0.57 -5.04 -14.45
C ARG A 216 1.24 -3.70 -14.78
N GLU A 217 0.83 -3.14 -15.92
CA GLU A 217 1.38 -1.92 -16.49
C GLU A 217 0.56 -0.68 -16.12
N VAL A 218 1.20 0.49 -16.20
CA VAL A 218 0.54 1.79 -16.04
C VAL A 218 0.20 2.32 -17.43
N LEU A 219 -1.10 2.41 -17.74
CA LEU A 219 -1.58 2.89 -19.03
C LEU A 219 -1.57 4.43 -19.06
N HIS A 220 -0.66 5.03 -19.82
CA HIS A 220 -0.63 6.47 -20.06
C HIS A 220 -1.32 6.84 -21.38
N VAL A 221 -2.34 7.69 -21.31
CA VAL A 221 -3.07 8.20 -22.47
C VAL A 221 -2.69 9.66 -22.70
N LEU A 222 -1.81 9.90 -23.68
CA LEU A 222 -1.18 11.21 -23.93
C LEU A 222 -1.95 12.09 -24.91
N GLU A 223 -2.34 11.51 -26.04
CA GLU A 223 -2.92 12.23 -27.18
C GLU A 223 -4.30 12.81 -26.82
N PRO A 224 -4.48 14.15 -26.88
CA PRO A 224 -5.77 14.80 -26.61
C PRO A 224 -6.89 14.24 -27.49
N GLY A 225 -8.08 14.04 -26.91
CA GLY A 225 -9.23 13.50 -27.63
C GLY A 225 -9.26 11.97 -27.74
N THR A 226 -8.19 11.26 -27.33
CA THR A 226 -8.24 9.80 -27.19
C THR A 226 -9.32 9.40 -26.20
N ARG A 227 -10.14 8.40 -26.54
CA ARG A 227 -11.23 7.90 -25.71
C ARG A 227 -10.92 6.53 -25.12
N VAL A 228 -11.11 6.38 -23.82
CA VAL A 228 -11.01 5.12 -23.09
C VAL A 228 -12.43 4.59 -22.80
N GLY A 229 -12.79 3.50 -23.47
CA GLY A 229 -14.07 2.78 -23.37
C GLY A 229 -13.94 1.42 -22.69
N ARG A 230 -15.07 0.73 -22.51
CA ARG A 230 -15.13 -0.68 -22.11
C ARG A 230 -15.53 -1.54 -23.32
N SER A 231 -14.87 -2.68 -23.46
CA SER A 231 -15.29 -3.78 -24.34
C SER A 231 -15.13 -5.09 -23.58
N SER A 232 -16.22 -5.62 -23.02
CA SER A 232 -16.18 -6.77 -22.10
C SER A 232 -15.20 -6.53 -20.94
N GLU A 233 -14.23 -7.43 -20.72
CA GLU A 233 -13.17 -7.34 -19.69
C GLU A 233 -11.90 -6.63 -20.19
N GLN A 234 -12.06 -5.69 -21.13
CA GLN A 234 -10.96 -4.97 -21.76
C GLN A 234 -11.25 -3.46 -21.80
N LEU A 235 -10.21 -2.65 -21.63
CA LEU A 235 -10.24 -1.23 -21.93
C LEU A 235 -10.03 -1.05 -23.44
N LYS A 236 -10.95 -0.30 -24.06
CA LYS A 236 -10.93 0.02 -25.49
C LYS A 236 -10.36 1.43 -25.69
N ILE A 237 -9.25 1.55 -26.39
CA ILE A 237 -8.58 2.82 -26.66
C ILE A 237 -8.86 3.23 -28.11
N THR A 238 -9.63 4.31 -28.28
CA THR A 238 -9.98 4.86 -29.59
C THR A 238 -9.22 6.17 -29.82
N ARG A 239 -8.31 6.16 -30.80
CA ARG A 239 -7.57 7.33 -31.27
C ARG A 239 -8.12 7.79 -32.62
N ARG A 240 -7.82 9.02 -33.01
CA ARG A 240 -8.26 9.55 -34.30
C ARG A 240 -7.53 8.82 -35.43
N ASP A 241 -8.27 8.38 -36.45
CA ASP A 241 -7.74 7.77 -37.67
C ASP A 241 -6.84 6.52 -37.43
N ARG A 242 -7.05 5.81 -36.31
CA ARG A 242 -6.34 4.57 -35.97
C ARG A 242 -7.34 3.48 -35.56
N PRO A 243 -7.01 2.18 -35.78
CA PRO A 243 -7.83 1.09 -35.28
C PRO A 243 -7.91 1.12 -33.75
N ASP A 244 -9.04 0.65 -33.24
CA ASP A 244 -9.24 0.51 -31.80
C ASP A 244 -8.22 -0.49 -31.22
N GLU A 245 -7.60 -0.10 -30.11
CA GLU A 245 -6.70 -0.96 -29.34
C GLU A 245 -7.46 -1.51 -28.14
N LEU A 246 -7.30 -2.81 -27.86
CA LEU A 246 -7.99 -3.49 -26.77
C LEU A 246 -6.97 -4.03 -25.75
N LEU A 247 -7.08 -3.58 -24.51
CA LEU A 247 -6.16 -3.93 -23.44
C LEU A 247 -6.90 -4.70 -22.33
N PRO A 248 -6.52 -5.96 -22.03
CA PRO A 248 -7.10 -6.71 -20.93
C PRO A 248 -6.95 -5.99 -19.58
N VAL A 249 -8.05 -5.81 -18.86
CA VAL A 249 -8.05 -5.08 -17.57
C VAL A 249 -7.10 -5.72 -16.55
N ARG A 250 -6.96 -7.05 -16.57
CA ARG A 250 -6.03 -7.81 -15.72
C ARG A 250 -4.55 -7.48 -15.92
N GLN A 251 -4.19 -6.80 -17.00
CA GLN A 251 -2.81 -6.36 -17.29
C GLN A 251 -2.56 -4.91 -16.86
N ILE A 252 -3.58 -4.21 -16.35
CA ILE A 252 -3.52 -2.77 -16.08
C ILE A 252 -3.54 -2.55 -14.57
N ALA A 253 -2.51 -1.89 -14.07
CA ALA A 253 -2.42 -1.50 -12.66
C ALA A 253 -3.16 -0.19 -12.43
N GLN A 254 -3.00 0.77 -13.35
CA GLN A 254 -3.46 2.14 -13.23
C GLN A 254 -3.70 2.74 -14.63
N VAL A 255 -4.65 3.67 -14.73
CA VAL A 255 -4.88 4.47 -15.93
C VAL A 255 -4.53 5.92 -15.64
N VAL A 256 -3.75 6.55 -16.51
CA VAL A 256 -3.29 7.93 -16.37
C VAL A 256 -3.68 8.72 -17.62
N LEU A 257 -4.66 9.59 -17.46
CA LEU A 257 -5.18 10.44 -18.51
C LEU A 257 -4.46 11.78 -18.48
N HIS A 258 -3.79 12.12 -19.57
CA HIS A 258 -3.13 13.41 -19.74
C HIS A 258 -3.98 14.35 -20.60
N SER A 259 -3.80 15.65 -20.40
CA SER A 259 -4.43 16.69 -21.22
C SER A 259 -5.97 16.55 -21.23
N PHE A 260 -6.57 16.43 -22.43
CA PHE A 260 -8.00 16.28 -22.65
C PHE A 260 -8.33 14.88 -23.18
N ALA A 261 -7.60 13.85 -22.75
CA ALA A 261 -8.02 12.47 -22.93
C ALA A 261 -9.35 12.22 -22.20
N GLN A 262 -10.19 11.36 -22.77
CA GLN A 262 -11.55 11.10 -22.28
C GLN A 262 -11.66 9.67 -21.76
N ILE A 263 -12.52 9.47 -20.77
CA ILE A 263 -12.90 8.14 -20.28
C ILE A 263 -14.42 8.04 -20.14
N SER A 264 -14.98 6.94 -20.60
CA SER A 264 -16.41 6.64 -20.46
C SER A 264 -16.74 6.16 -19.04
N THR A 265 -17.99 6.35 -18.62
CA THR A 265 -18.47 5.81 -17.34
C THR A 265 -18.34 4.28 -17.28
N GLN A 266 -18.58 3.57 -18.38
CA GLN A 266 -18.44 2.11 -18.44
C GLN A 266 -16.99 1.66 -18.18
N ALA A 267 -16.01 2.41 -18.66
CA ALA A 267 -14.60 2.14 -18.37
C ALA A 267 -14.27 2.43 -16.90
N LEU A 268 -14.83 3.49 -16.30
CA LEU A 268 -14.65 3.78 -14.87
C LEU A 268 -15.22 2.66 -13.98
N HIS A 269 -16.40 2.13 -14.32
CA HIS A 269 -16.97 0.98 -13.61
C HIS A 269 -16.09 -0.27 -13.75
N LEU A 270 -15.58 -0.57 -14.94
CA LEU A 270 -14.64 -1.68 -15.13
C LEU A 270 -13.36 -1.47 -14.30
N CYS A 271 -12.81 -0.25 -14.24
CA CYS A 271 -11.67 0.06 -13.37
C CYS A 271 -12.02 -0.15 -11.89
N ALA A 272 -13.24 0.23 -11.46
CA ALA A 272 -13.71 0.05 -10.10
C ALA A 272 -13.85 -1.42 -9.71
N GLU A 273 -14.41 -2.24 -10.60
CA GLU A 273 -14.58 -3.69 -10.44
C GLU A 273 -13.24 -4.43 -10.24
N HIS A 274 -12.12 -3.85 -10.70
CA HIS A 274 -10.79 -4.46 -10.71
C HIS A 274 -9.74 -3.69 -9.87
N ASP A 275 -10.17 -2.79 -8.98
CA ASP A 275 -9.31 -1.98 -8.10
C ASP A 275 -8.24 -1.15 -8.84
N ILE A 276 -8.57 -0.65 -10.04
CA ILE A 276 -7.69 0.16 -10.89
C ILE A 276 -7.93 1.65 -10.63
N GLY A 277 -6.91 2.34 -10.11
CA GLY A 277 -6.92 3.79 -9.96
C GLY A 277 -6.82 4.51 -11.30
N VAL A 278 -7.64 5.56 -11.48
CA VAL A 278 -7.63 6.44 -12.65
C VAL A 278 -7.17 7.83 -12.21
N HIS A 279 -6.10 8.33 -12.83
CA HIS A 279 -5.46 9.59 -12.45
C HIS A 279 -5.48 10.59 -13.60
N PHE A 280 -5.68 11.86 -13.28
CA PHE A 280 -5.79 12.94 -14.25
C PHE A 280 -4.62 13.91 -14.11
N LEU A 281 -3.91 14.13 -15.21
CA LEU A 281 -2.89 15.18 -15.33
C LEU A 281 -3.32 16.17 -16.41
N SER A 282 -3.22 17.47 -16.12
CA SER A 282 -3.41 18.52 -17.11
C SER A 282 -2.34 18.43 -18.21
N GLY A 283 -2.58 19.09 -19.36
CA GLY A 283 -1.59 19.11 -20.45
C GLY A 283 -0.26 19.79 -20.06
N GLY A 284 -0.30 20.67 -19.05
CA GLY A 284 0.89 21.24 -18.44
C GLY A 284 1.60 20.33 -17.43
N GLY A 285 1.19 19.06 -17.31
CA GLY A 285 1.79 18.10 -16.40
C GLY A 285 1.42 18.31 -14.93
N ARG A 286 0.46 19.17 -14.57
CA ARG A 286 -0.03 19.28 -13.18
C ARG A 286 -1.00 18.13 -12.87
N PHE A 287 -0.83 17.47 -11.73
CA PHE A 287 -1.83 16.53 -11.18
C PHE A 287 -3.13 17.26 -10.85
N VAL A 288 -4.25 16.75 -11.36
CA VAL A 288 -5.59 17.35 -11.22
C VAL A 288 -6.39 16.62 -10.15
N GLY A 289 -6.33 15.30 -10.12
CA GLY A 289 -7.08 14.47 -9.19
C GLY A 289 -7.06 13.01 -9.61
N SER A 290 -7.84 12.20 -8.91
CA SER A 290 -7.97 10.77 -9.19
C SER A 290 -9.34 10.23 -8.81
N PHE A 291 -9.75 9.19 -9.52
CA PHE A 291 -10.80 8.27 -9.13
C PHE A 291 -10.12 6.98 -8.66
N ASP A 292 -10.38 6.58 -7.42
CA ASP A 292 -9.80 5.37 -6.84
C ASP A 292 -10.89 4.62 -6.07
N PRO A 293 -11.27 3.40 -6.49
CA PRO A 293 -12.32 2.64 -5.85
C PRO A 293 -11.89 2.06 -4.49
N ARG A 294 -10.57 1.99 -4.23
CA ARG A 294 -10.02 1.35 -3.04
C ARG A 294 -10.36 2.19 -1.82
N GLN A 295 -11.15 1.62 -0.91
CA GLN A 295 -11.51 2.26 0.34
C GLN A 295 -10.53 1.85 1.43
N GLY A 296 -10.10 2.84 2.21
CA GLY A 296 -9.30 2.60 3.40
C GLY A 296 -10.18 2.38 4.62
N SER A 297 -9.66 1.64 5.59
CA SER A 297 -10.28 1.50 6.90
C SER A 297 -10.59 2.87 7.54
N ILE A 298 -11.83 3.07 7.99
CA ILE A 298 -12.21 4.27 8.75
C ILE A 298 -11.39 4.35 10.05
N GLN A 299 -11.18 3.22 10.73
CA GLN A 299 -10.39 3.14 11.96
C GLN A 299 -8.93 3.57 11.72
N ARG A 300 -8.34 3.20 10.57
CA ARG A 300 -7.02 3.68 10.15
C ARG A 300 -6.99 5.20 10.00
N ARG A 301 -8.00 5.80 9.38
CA ARG A 301 -8.11 7.26 9.22
C ARG A 301 -8.30 7.97 10.55
N ILE A 302 -9.12 7.43 11.47
CA ILE A 302 -9.29 7.99 12.81
C ILE A 302 -7.93 8.04 13.55
N ARG A 303 -7.14 6.97 13.49
CA ARG A 303 -5.80 6.95 14.09
C ARG A 303 -4.84 7.93 13.42
N GLN A 304 -4.87 8.03 12.09
CA GLN A 304 -4.10 9.03 11.35
C GLN A 304 -4.49 10.45 11.81
N TYR A 305 -5.78 10.74 11.94
CA TYR A 305 -6.27 12.06 12.34
C TYR A 305 -5.83 12.41 13.75
N ALA A 306 -5.97 11.47 14.68
CA ALA A 306 -5.49 11.64 16.05
C ALA A 306 -3.97 11.90 16.08
N ALA A 307 -3.19 11.12 15.35
CA ALA A 307 -1.74 11.22 15.34
C ALA A 307 -1.21 12.50 14.67
N LEU A 308 -1.77 12.89 13.53
CA LEU A 308 -1.28 14.05 12.77
C LEU A 308 -1.88 15.37 13.28
N SER A 309 -2.89 15.32 14.14
CA SER A 309 -3.37 16.51 14.88
C SER A 309 -2.57 16.78 16.15
N ASP A 310 -1.74 15.84 16.59
CA ASP A 310 -0.80 16.03 17.70
C ASP A 310 0.45 16.79 17.22
N PRO A 311 0.72 18.02 17.72
CA PRO A 311 1.85 18.84 17.26
C PRO A 311 3.22 18.18 17.47
N ASP A 312 3.38 17.41 18.55
CA ASP A 312 4.64 16.75 18.87
C ASP A 312 4.93 15.62 17.88
N THR A 313 3.93 14.79 17.59
CA THR A 313 4.00 13.79 16.52
C THR A 313 4.28 14.43 15.16
N GLY A 314 3.57 15.51 14.82
CA GLY A 314 3.77 16.25 13.57
C GLY A 314 5.21 16.76 13.41
N LEU A 315 5.75 17.42 14.44
CA LEU A 315 7.12 17.94 14.43
C LEU A 315 8.15 16.80 14.34
N ARG A 316 7.95 15.71 15.07
CA ARG A 316 8.85 14.54 15.04
C ARG A 316 8.93 13.93 13.63
N LEU A 317 7.79 13.71 12.98
CA LEU A 317 7.72 13.19 11.61
C LEU A 317 8.32 14.17 10.60
N ALA A 318 8.06 15.46 10.76
CA ALA A 318 8.62 16.51 9.91
C ALA A 318 10.16 16.53 9.97
N LYS A 319 10.75 16.42 11.17
CA LYS A 319 12.20 16.32 11.35
C LYS A 319 12.79 15.11 10.63
N GLN A 320 12.17 13.93 10.77
CA GLN A 320 12.60 12.71 10.08
C GLN A 320 12.59 12.91 8.56
N LEU A 321 11.51 13.48 8.02
CA LEU A 321 11.36 13.75 6.60
C LEU A 321 12.43 14.73 6.07
N VAL A 322 12.59 15.89 6.72
CA VAL A 322 13.55 16.91 6.29
C VAL A 322 14.99 16.40 6.41
N LEU A 323 15.29 15.61 7.44
CA LEU A 323 16.58 14.94 7.58
C LEU A 323 16.84 13.94 6.45
N CYS A 324 15.85 13.12 6.10
CA CYS A 324 15.93 12.17 4.98
C CYS A 324 16.20 12.91 3.66
N ARG A 325 15.39 13.94 3.36
CA ARG A 325 15.54 14.79 2.18
C ARG A 325 16.93 15.42 2.11
N GLY A 326 17.37 16.09 3.18
CA GLY A 326 18.66 16.76 3.23
C GLY A 326 19.84 15.80 3.06
N LYS A 327 19.79 14.63 3.69
CA LYS A 327 20.78 13.56 3.51
C LYS A 327 20.80 13.05 2.07
N GLY A 328 19.63 12.81 1.46
CA GLY A 328 19.49 12.36 0.08
C GLY A 328 20.06 13.35 -0.93
N GLN A 329 19.68 14.63 -0.82
CA GLN A 329 20.18 15.71 -1.66
C GLN A 329 21.70 15.86 -1.55
N ARG A 330 22.23 15.93 -0.32
CA ARG A 330 23.67 16.01 -0.08
C ARG A 330 24.42 14.82 -0.68
N LYS A 331 23.88 13.61 -0.52
CA LYS A 331 24.53 12.40 -1.03
C LYS A 331 24.53 12.35 -2.56
N PHE A 332 23.48 12.84 -3.22
CA PHE A 332 23.46 12.97 -4.67
C PHE A 332 24.55 13.93 -5.16
N LEU A 333 24.69 15.11 -4.54
CA LEU A 333 25.80 16.02 -4.85
C LEU A 333 27.18 15.35 -4.65
N MET A 334 27.36 14.58 -3.57
CA MET A 334 28.61 13.83 -3.33
C MET A 334 28.94 12.84 -4.44
N ARG A 335 27.92 12.18 -5.02
CA ARG A 335 28.10 11.23 -6.12
C ARG A 335 28.46 11.94 -7.43
N GLY A 336 27.81 13.07 -7.71
CA GLY A 336 28.06 13.86 -8.92
C GLY A 336 29.29 14.76 -8.85
N ARG A 337 29.90 14.95 -7.67
CA ARG A 337 31.08 15.79 -7.47
C ARG A 337 32.30 15.32 -8.28
N LYS A 338 32.56 14.02 -8.30
CA LYS A 338 33.81 13.47 -8.85
C LYS A 338 33.85 13.68 -10.37
N GLY A 339 34.80 14.47 -10.84
CA GLY A 339 34.93 14.79 -12.28
C GLY A 339 34.06 15.94 -12.75
N ALA A 340 33.43 16.69 -11.83
CA ALA A 340 32.77 17.94 -12.17
C ALA A 340 33.81 19.07 -12.35
N ALA A 341 33.56 19.97 -13.30
CA ALA A 341 34.46 21.12 -13.57
C ALA A 341 34.63 22.02 -12.33
N GLU A 342 33.57 22.20 -11.53
CA GLU A 342 33.57 23.02 -10.32
C GLU A 342 33.56 22.18 -9.02
N GLU A 343 34.40 21.14 -8.97
CA GLU A 343 34.49 20.22 -7.83
C GLU A 343 34.74 20.92 -6.47
N ALA A 344 35.50 22.01 -6.45
CA ALA A 344 35.77 22.78 -5.23
C ALA A 344 34.50 23.43 -4.65
N LEU A 345 33.69 24.06 -5.50
CA LEU A 345 32.40 24.66 -5.12
C LEU A 345 31.43 23.60 -4.60
N LEU A 346 31.32 22.47 -5.30
CA LEU A 346 30.50 21.35 -4.86
C LEU A 346 30.96 20.82 -3.49
N THR A 347 32.26 20.69 -3.27
CA THR A 347 32.82 20.26 -1.98
C THR A 347 32.43 21.22 -0.85
N GLN A 348 32.54 22.53 -1.08
CA GLN A 348 32.14 23.54 -0.11
C GLN A 348 30.64 23.45 0.21
N THR A 349 29.80 23.34 -0.82
CA THR A 349 28.34 23.21 -0.65
C THR A 349 27.97 21.94 0.12
N ILE A 350 28.57 20.80 -0.20
CA ILE A 350 28.36 19.52 0.51
C ILE A 350 28.76 19.63 1.98
N ALA A 351 29.83 20.35 2.30
CA ALA A 351 30.28 20.59 3.67
C ALA A 351 29.30 21.49 4.44
N ARG A 352 28.81 22.57 3.80
CA ARG A 352 27.78 23.45 4.39
C ARG A 352 26.49 22.68 4.68
N MET A 353 26.00 21.89 3.73
CA MET A 353 24.85 21.02 3.95
C MET A 353 25.09 20.05 5.12
N LYS A 354 26.28 19.44 5.21
CA LYS A 354 26.64 18.54 6.32
C LYS A 354 26.51 19.22 7.68
N ALA A 355 26.99 20.47 7.80
CA ALA A 355 26.96 21.24 9.04
C ALA A 355 25.54 21.65 9.46
N MET A 356 24.60 21.75 8.52
CA MET A 356 23.21 22.11 8.78
C MET A 356 22.35 20.92 9.23
N LEU A 357 22.64 19.70 8.78
CA LEU A 357 21.80 18.52 9.08
C LEU A 357 21.55 18.29 10.58
N PRO A 358 22.54 18.43 11.50
CA PRO A 358 22.30 18.26 12.94
C PRO A 358 21.33 19.30 13.54
N GLN A 359 21.16 20.46 12.91
CA GLN A 359 20.24 21.50 13.39
C GLN A 359 18.78 21.06 13.31
N ILE A 360 18.45 20.14 12.40
CA ILE A 360 17.10 19.60 12.23
C ILE A 360 16.61 18.89 13.50
N GLU A 361 17.49 18.14 14.17
CA GLU A 361 17.15 17.39 15.38
C GLU A 361 16.78 18.32 16.53
N ASN A 362 17.43 19.49 16.60
CA ASN A 362 17.24 20.50 17.64
C ASN A 362 16.08 21.47 17.36
N ALA A 363 15.52 21.49 16.14
CA ALA A 363 14.45 22.42 15.80
C ALA A 363 13.24 22.24 16.73
N THR A 364 12.68 23.32 17.25
CA THR A 364 11.57 23.26 18.23
C THR A 364 10.21 23.53 17.61
N SER A 365 10.17 23.91 16.33
CA SER A 365 8.94 24.24 15.62
C SER A 365 9.03 23.93 14.12
N LEU A 366 7.87 23.79 13.47
CA LEU A 366 7.79 23.64 12.01
C LEU A 366 8.34 24.85 11.26
N ALA A 367 8.22 26.06 11.84
CA ALA A 367 8.72 27.29 11.23
C ALA A 367 10.25 27.34 11.18
N GLU A 368 10.91 26.97 12.29
CA GLU A 368 12.37 26.83 12.34
C GLU A 368 12.85 25.76 11.34
N LEU A 369 12.16 24.62 11.30
CA LEU A 369 12.47 23.54 10.39
C LEU A 369 12.32 23.95 8.91
N LEU A 370 11.31 24.75 8.57
CA LEU A 370 11.12 25.34 7.24
C LEU A 370 12.29 26.28 6.87
N GLY A 371 12.84 27.04 7.81
CA GLY A 371 14.02 27.86 7.58
C GLY A 371 15.25 27.01 7.23
N ILE A 372 15.47 25.91 7.94
CA ILE A 372 16.57 24.97 7.67
C ILE A 372 16.38 24.28 6.31
N GLU A 373 15.17 23.81 6.02
CA GLU A 373 14.81 23.18 4.75
C GLU A 373 15.03 24.13 3.57
N GLY A 374 14.57 25.38 3.66
CA GLY A 374 14.74 26.38 2.62
C GLY A 374 16.21 26.68 2.32
N ASN A 375 17.05 26.77 3.35
CA ASN A 375 18.50 26.95 3.19
C ASN A 375 19.17 25.72 2.55
N LEU A 376 18.79 24.50 2.95
CA LEU A 376 19.27 23.27 2.31
C LEU A 376 18.84 23.21 0.84
N ALA A 377 17.61 23.59 0.53
CA ALA A 377 17.08 23.63 -0.83
C ALA A 377 17.83 24.66 -1.70
N ALA A 378 18.12 25.85 -1.17
CA ALA A 378 18.90 26.87 -1.87
C ALA A 378 20.30 26.37 -2.21
N LEU A 379 21.00 25.76 -1.25
CA LEU A 379 22.30 25.12 -1.48
C LEU A 379 22.22 24.01 -2.53
N TYR A 380 21.22 23.14 -2.43
CA TYR A 380 21.06 22.01 -3.34
C TYR A 380 20.77 22.45 -4.78
N PHE A 381 19.77 23.30 -4.99
CA PHE A 381 19.41 23.76 -6.33
C PHE A 381 20.47 24.69 -6.92
N GLY A 382 21.19 25.45 -6.09
CA GLY A 382 22.37 26.20 -6.54
C GLY A 382 23.52 25.29 -7.00
N ALA A 383 23.64 24.09 -6.44
CA ALA A 383 24.69 23.14 -6.80
C ALA A 383 24.38 22.27 -8.04
N LEU A 384 23.10 22.06 -8.36
CA LEU A 384 22.70 21.21 -9.49
C LEU A 384 23.30 21.55 -10.86
N PRO A 385 23.43 22.83 -11.28
CA PRO A 385 24.01 23.17 -12.57
C PRO A 385 25.43 22.63 -12.75
N HIS A 386 26.19 22.57 -11.65
CA HIS A 386 27.58 22.11 -11.64
C HIS A 386 27.71 20.59 -11.73
N LEU A 387 26.59 19.85 -11.72
CA LEU A 387 26.57 18.43 -12.05
C LEU A 387 26.45 18.17 -13.56
N LEU A 388 26.24 19.22 -14.37
CA LEU A 388 26.12 19.10 -15.81
C LEU A 388 27.51 19.15 -16.48
N GLY A 389 27.73 18.28 -17.46
CA GLY A 389 28.95 18.28 -18.25
C GLY A 389 29.07 19.51 -19.15
N GLU A 390 30.30 19.89 -19.50
CA GLU A 390 30.56 21.09 -20.33
C GLU A 390 29.86 21.02 -21.70
N ALA A 391 29.75 19.81 -22.26
CA ALA A 391 29.11 19.54 -23.54
C ALA A 391 27.58 19.77 -23.54
N VAL A 392 26.95 19.92 -22.37
CA VAL A 392 25.50 20.14 -22.27
C VAL A 392 25.12 21.49 -22.91
N PRO A 393 24.19 21.51 -23.89
CA PRO A 393 23.74 22.73 -24.56
C PRO A 393 23.24 23.79 -23.58
N ALA A 394 23.50 25.06 -23.87
CA ALA A 394 23.14 26.18 -23.00
C ALA A 394 21.64 26.22 -22.69
N GLU A 395 20.79 25.85 -23.65
CA GLU A 395 19.34 25.82 -23.57
C GLU A 395 18.79 24.73 -22.62
N MET A 396 19.62 23.76 -22.26
CA MET A 396 19.31 22.68 -21.32
C MET A 396 19.92 22.92 -19.94
N ARG A 397 20.71 23.98 -19.74
CA ARG A 397 21.35 24.28 -18.46
C ARG A 397 20.34 24.82 -17.45
N PHE A 398 20.59 24.49 -16.20
CA PHE A 398 19.76 24.89 -15.08
C PHE A 398 20.24 26.23 -14.49
N SER A 399 19.33 27.18 -14.29
CA SER A 399 19.64 28.49 -13.69
C SER A 399 18.95 28.71 -12.34
N GLY A 400 18.48 27.63 -11.72
CA GLY A 400 17.71 27.64 -10.48
C GLY A 400 16.24 27.28 -10.69
N ARG A 401 15.53 26.99 -9.59
CA ARG A 401 14.09 26.67 -9.65
C ARG A 401 13.29 27.92 -9.97
N ASN A 402 12.40 27.83 -10.96
CA ASN A 402 11.46 28.91 -11.28
C ASN A 402 10.00 28.47 -11.14
N ARG A 403 9.10 29.48 -11.22
CA ARG A 403 7.67 29.37 -10.94
C ARG A 403 6.98 28.38 -11.89
N ARG A 404 5.76 27.96 -11.52
CA ARG A 404 4.84 27.24 -12.40
C ARG A 404 3.96 28.26 -13.13
N PRO A 405 3.88 28.25 -14.48
CA PRO A 405 4.54 27.33 -15.41
C PRO A 405 6.06 27.55 -15.57
N PRO A 406 6.84 26.47 -15.86
CA PRO A 406 8.29 26.54 -16.03
C PRO A 406 8.73 27.53 -17.12
N LYS A 407 9.88 28.18 -16.93
CA LYS A 407 10.47 29.12 -17.91
C LYS A 407 11.67 28.56 -18.67
N ASP A 408 12.10 27.34 -18.34
CA ASP A 408 13.20 26.66 -19.03
C ASP A 408 12.94 25.14 -19.10
N ARG A 409 13.72 24.48 -19.97
CA ARG A 409 13.59 23.06 -20.29
C ARG A 409 13.91 22.15 -19.10
N PHE A 410 14.90 22.52 -18.28
CA PHE A 410 15.28 21.74 -17.10
C PHE A 410 14.14 21.76 -16.07
N ASN A 411 13.58 22.92 -15.79
CA ASN A 411 12.43 23.08 -14.90
C ASN A 411 11.17 22.41 -15.47
N ALA A 412 11.01 22.33 -16.79
CA ALA A 412 9.93 21.55 -17.43
C ALA A 412 10.06 20.05 -17.13
N LEU A 413 11.26 19.48 -17.28
CA LEU A 413 11.56 18.09 -16.94
C LEU A 413 11.33 17.80 -15.44
N LEU A 414 11.89 18.61 -14.55
CA LEU A 414 11.68 18.47 -13.11
C LEU A 414 10.20 18.55 -12.74
N SER A 415 9.49 19.54 -13.26
CA SER A 415 8.09 19.77 -12.90
C SER A 415 7.18 18.64 -13.37
N PHE A 416 7.42 18.10 -14.57
CA PHE A 416 6.70 16.94 -15.07
C PHE A 416 7.01 15.68 -14.25
N GLY A 417 8.29 15.42 -13.95
CA GLY A 417 8.67 14.28 -13.11
C GLY A 417 8.11 14.35 -11.70
N TYR A 418 8.09 15.54 -11.08
CA TYR A 418 7.47 15.72 -9.77
C TYR A 418 5.96 15.48 -9.78
N ALA A 419 5.29 15.73 -10.90
CA ALA A 419 3.87 15.42 -11.01
C ALA A 419 3.58 13.93 -11.18
N LEU A 420 4.40 13.22 -11.96
CA LEU A 420 4.34 11.75 -12.03
C LEU A 420 4.61 11.12 -10.65
N LEU A 421 5.62 11.64 -9.94
CA LEU A 421 5.92 11.20 -8.58
C LEU A 421 4.78 11.49 -7.61
N LEU A 422 4.21 12.70 -7.64
CA LEU A 422 3.06 13.05 -6.81
C LEU A 422 1.89 12.10 -7.08
N LYS A 423 1.62 11.78 -8.34
CA LYS A 423 0.58 10.82 -8.73
C LYS A 423 0.85 9.42 -8.15
N ASP A 424 2.08 8.92 -8.20
CA ASP A 424 2.39 7.58 -7.67
C ASP A 424 2.35 7.53 -6.14
N VAL A 425 2.77 8.61 -5.47
CA VAL A 425 2.63 8.77 -4.01
C VAL A 425 1.15 8.84 -3.62
N MET A 426 0.33 9.60 -4.35
CA MET A 426 -1.12 9.63 -4.16
C MET A 426 -1.74 8.24 -4.28
N ASN A 427 -1.38 7.50 -5.34
CA ASN A 427 -1.83 6.12 -5.52
C ASN A 427 -1.40 5.21 -4.35
N ALA A 428 -0.17 5.35 -3.84
CA ALA A 428 0.29 4.56 -2.70
C ALA A 428 -0.48 4.89 -1.41
N ILE A 429 -0.75 6.17 -1.14
CA ILE A 429 -1.55 6.63 0.01
C ILE A 429 -2.95 6.03 -0.05
N LEU A 430 -3.61 6.13 -1.21
CA LEU A 430 -4.98 5.62 -1.42
C LEU A 430 -5.01 4.08 -1.35
N ALA A 431 -4.04 3.38 -1.92
CA ALA A 431 -3.93 1.93 -1.84
C ALA A 431 -3.72 1.42 -0.41
N VAL A 432 -2.97 2.17 0.42
CA VAL A 432 -2.83 1.89 1.85
C VAL A 432 -4.07 2.34 2.63
N GLY A 433 -4.90 3.24 2.09
CA GLY A 433 -6.13 3.70 2.71
C GLY A 433 -5.96 4.84 3.71
N LEU A 434 -4.85 5.58 3.64
CA LEU A 434 -4.66 6.83 4.37
C LEU A 434 -5.39 7.99 3.67
N GLU A 435 -5.63 9.08 4.40
CA GLU A 435 -6.19 10.33 3.89
C GLU A 435 -5.08 11.24 3.32
N PRO A 436 -5.04 11.50 1.99
CA PRO A 436 -4.02 12.37 1.39
C PRO A 436 -4.09 13.84 1.81
N ALA A 437 -5.26 14.32 2.24
CA ALA A 437 -5.47 15.71 2.62
C ALA A 437 -4.87 16.07 3.99
N LEU A 438 -4.44 15.09 4.79
CA LEU A 438 -3.87 15.33 6.11
C LEU A 438 -2.36 15.00 6.14
N GLY A 439 -1.53 16.02 5.93
CA GLY A 439 -0.07 15.96 6.09
C GLY A 439 0.39 16.36 7.49
N PHE A 440 1.68 16.17 7.76
CA PHE A 440 2.33 16.48 9.03
C PHE A 440 3.34 17.63 8.93
N TYR A 441 3.87 17.91 7.73
CA TYR A 441 4.82 18.99 7.51
C TYR A 441 4.22 20.10 6.64
N HIS A 442 3.79 19.77 5.42
CA HIS A 442 3.07 20.71 4.57
C HIS A 442 1.70 21.00 5.17
N GLN A 443 1.45 22.28 5.45
CA GLN A 443 0.18 22.72 6.03
C GLN A 443 -0.91 22.78 4.96
N PRO A 444 -2.16 22.42 5.29
CA PRO A 444 -3.29 22.53 4.37
C PRO A 444 -3.61 24.02 4.14
N ARG A 445 -2.98 24.63 3.13
CA ARG A 445 -3.20 26.03 2.75
C ARG A 445 -3.89 26.20 1.39
N THR A 446 -4.12 25.09 0.65
CA THR A 446 -4.71 25.06 -0.71
C THR A 446 -5.40 23.72 -1.00
N GLN A 447 -5.91 23.52 -2.24
CA GLN A 447 -6.41 22.23 -2.75
C GLN A 447 -5.32 21.15 -2.96
N ALA A 448 -4.07 21.38 -2.53
CA ALA A 448 -2.99 20.41 -2.70
C ALA A 448 -3.03 19.34 -1.59
N PRO A 449 -2.77 18.05 -1.91
CA PRO A 449 -2.76 16.95 -0.94
C PRO A 449 -1.47 16.98 -0.09
N PRO A 450 -1.48 17.48 1.16
CA PRO A 450 -0.26 17.77 1.90
C PRO A 450 0.52 16.52 2.28
N LEU A 451 -0.16 15.40 2.59
CA LEU A 451 0.52 14.14 2.90
C LEU A 451 1.34 13.62 1.72
N ALA A 452 0.79 13.78 0.51
CA ALA A 452 1.50 13.35 -0.70
C ALA A 452 2.69 14.27 -1.01
N LEU A 453 2.58 15.56 -0.69
CA LEU A 453 3.71 16.49 -0.76
C LEU A 453 4.79 16.16 0.28
N ASP A 454 4.40 15.74 1.48
CA ASP A 454 5.34 15.29 2.50
C ASP A 454 6.09 14.04 2.01
N LEU A 455 5.36 12.99 1.66
CA LEU A 455 5.93 11.71 1.28
C LEU A 455 6.78 11.75 0.01
N MET A 456 6.43 12.59 -0.96
CA MET A 456 7.22 12.67 -2.20
C MET A 456 8.65 13.15 -1.95
N GLU A 457 8.91 13.93 -0.90
CA GLU A 457 10.25 14.45 -0.59
C GLU A 457 11.29 13.34 -0.36
N ILE A 458 10.87 12.16 0.10
CA ILE A 458 11.74 10.97 0.25
C ILE A 458 12.30 10.52 -1.12
N PHE A 459 11.52 10.71 -2.19
CA PHE A 459 11.76 10.09 -3.48
C PHE A 459 12.21 11.06 -4.58
N ARG A 460 12.08 12.37 -4.41
CA ARG A 460 12.41 13.38 -5.45
C ARG A 460 13.79 13.16 -6.06
N VAL A 461 14.81 13.03 -5.22
CA VAL A 461 16.18 12.81 -5.68
C VAL A 461 16.31 11.48 -6.43
N LEU A 462 15.72 10.42 -5.87
CA LEU A 462 15.86 9.05 -6.35
C LEU A 462 15.15 8.80 -7.69
N LEU A 463 13.94 9.33 -7.84
CA LEU A 463 13.04 9.06 -8.96
C LEU A 463 12.97 10.18 -9.99
N VAL A 464 13.40 11.40 -9.65
CA VAL A 464 13.27 12.56 -10.55
C VAL A 464 14.62 13.25 -10.77
N ASP A 465 15.22 13.83 -9.73
CA ASP A 465 16.38 14.72 -9.92
C ASP A 465 17.57 13.97 -10.53
N MET A 466 17.86 12.76 -10.03
CA MET A 466 18.92 11.90 -10.56
C MET A 466 18.67 11.50 -12.02
N PRO A 467 17.52 10.90 -12.40
CA PRO A 467 17.21 10.62 -13.80
C PRO A 467 17.26 11.84 -14.73
N VAL A 468 16.77 13.00 -14.28
CA VAL A 468 16.79 14.24 -15.05
C VAL A 468 18.22 14.66 -15.36
N VAL A 469 19.06 14.84 -14.33
CA VAL A 469 20.48 15.23 -14.52
C VAL A 469 21.21 14.20 -15.39
N ALA A 470 21.00 12.91 -15.13
CA ALA A 470 21.65 11.84 -15.89
C ALA A 470 21.21 11.82 -17.37
N SER A 471 19.93 12.04 -17.66
CA SER A 471 19.41 12.06 -19.03
C SER A 471 19.93 13.26 -19.84
N ILE A 472 20.08 14.42 -19.20
CA ILE A 472 20.65 15.62 -19.81
C ILE A 472 22.13 15.42 -20.11
N ASN A 473 22.91 14.89 -19.17
CA ASN A 473 24.33 14.58 -19.38
C ASN A 473 24.56 13.50 -20.46
N ARG A 474 23.58 12.64 -20.70
CA ARG A 474 23.61 11.65 -21.79
C ARG A 474 23.09 12.20 -23.12
N HIS A 475 22.85 13.51 -23.23
CA HIS A 475 22.32 14.16 -24.43
C HIS A 475 21.04 13.52 -24.95
N GLN A 476 20.20 13.03 -24.04
CA GLN A 476 19.01 12.30 -24.44
C GLN A 476 17.93 13.22 -24.98
N TRP A 477 18.00 14.55 -24.83
CA TRP A 477 16.89 15.45 -25.16
C TRP A 477 17.16 16.30 -26.41
N GLU A 478 16.18 16.34 -27.31
CA GLU A 478 16.20 17.17 -28.51
C GLU A 478 15.48 18.50 -28.26
N VAL A 479 16.25 19.59 -28.24
CA VAL A 479 15.80 20.93 -27.82
C VAL A 479 14.56 21.45 -28.55
N GLN A 480 14.39 21.08 -29.83
CA GLN A 480 13.29 21.54 -30.69
C GLN A 480 12.13 20.53 -30.77
N ALA A 481 12.40 19.23 -30.63
CA ALA A 481 11.39 18.18 -30.79
C ALA A 481 10.73 17.80 -29.46
N ASP A 482 11.49 17.81 -28.36
CA ASP A 482 11.01 17.34 -27.05
C ASP A 482 10.34 18.45 -26.22
N PHE A 483 10.40 19.71 -26.69
CA PHE A 483 9.91 20.87 -25.94
C PHE A 483 9.07 21.81 -26.80
N GLU A 484 8.07 22.42 -26.19
CA GLU A 484 7.24 23.47 -26.76
C GLU A 484 7.41 24.77 -25.97
N ILE A 485 7.74 25.86 -26.66
CA ILE A 485 7.82 27.20 -26.06
C ILE A 485 6.54 27.96 -26.42
N ARG A 486 5.86 28.51 -25.40
CA ARG A 486 4.66 29.35 -25.57
C ARG A 486 4.84 30.64 -24.76
N GLY A 487 5.24 31.71 -25.43
CA GLY A 487 5.67 32.94 -24.74
C GLY A 487 6.93 32.68 -23.90
N GLU A 488 6.89 33.06 -22.62
CA GLU A 488 7.99 32.77 -21.67
C GLU A 488 7.96 31.37 -21.07
N GLN A 489 6.94 30.55 -21.41
CA GLN A 489 6.72 29.26 -20.76
C GLN A 489 7.26 28.12 -21.61
N VAL A 490 7.85 27.15 -20.94
CA VAL A 490 8.41 25.94 -21.56
C VAL A 490 7.64 24.72 -21.07
N TRP A 491 7.17 23.92 -22.01
CA TRP A 491 6.46 22.67 -21.79
C TRP A 491 7.18 21.53 -22.50
N LEU A 492 6.93 20.29 -22.07
CA LEU A 492 7.31 19.13 -22.89
C LEU A 492 6.31 19.01 -24.05
N SER A 493 6.80 18.62 -25.22
CA SER A 493 5.94 18.17 -26.32
C SER A 493 5.34 16.79 -26.00
N ASP A 494 4.46 16.27 -26.86
CA ASP A 494 3.99 14.87 -26.74
C ASP A 494 5.15 13.87 -26.79
N ALA A 495 6.13 14.09 -27.68
CA ALA A 495 7.33 13.26 -27.79
C ALA A 495 8.18 13.35 -26.51
N GLY A 496 8.40 14.56 -26.00
CA GLY A 496 9.14 14.78 -24.75
C GLY A 496 8.47 14.14 -23.53
N ARG A 497 7.12 14.20 -23.46
CA ARG A 497 6.34 13.53 -22.41
C ARG A 497 6.49 12.01 -22.48
N ALA A 498 6.32 11.42 -23.66
CA ALA A 498 6.45 9.98 -23.85
C ALA A 498 7.84 9.48 -23.43
N LYS A 499 8.89 10.18 -23.86
CA LYS A 499 10.28 9.90 -23.52
C LYS A 499 10.56 10.00 -22.02
N PHE A 500 10.01 11.03 -21.37
CA PHE A 500 10.14 11.17 -19.91
C PHE A 500 9.41 10.05 -19.16
N ILE A 501 8.20 9.70 -19.60
CA ILE A 501 7.41 8.61 -19.00
C ILE A 501 8.18 7.29 -19.08
N GLU A 502 8.78 6.97 -20.24
CA GLU A 502 9.61 5.78 -20.39
C GLU A 502 10.80 5.79 -19.41
N LEU A 503 11.52 6.92 -19.35
CA LEU A 503 12.64 7.11 -18.40
C LEU A 503 12.20 6.89 -16.95
N TYR A 504 11.04 7.43 -16.57
CA TYR A 504 10.50 7.37 -15.21
C TYR A 504 9.96 5.98 -14.85
N GLU A 505 9.17 5.35 -15.72
CA GLU A 505 8.64 3.99 -15.51
C GLU A 505 9.77 2.97 -15.43
N ARG A 506 10.78 3.07 -16.30
CA ARG A 506 11.99 2.23 -16.22
C ARG A 506 12.72 2.44 -14.90
N ARG A 507 12.89 3.70 -14.47
CA ARG A 507 13.53 4.00 -13.17
C ARG A 507 12.74 3.38 -12.02
N LYS A 508 11.41 3.36 -12.07
CA LYS A 508 10.58 2.73 -11.02
C LYS A 508 10.75 1.23 -10.88
N GLN A 509 11.14 0.53 -11.96
CA GLN A 509 11.40 -0.90 -11.97
C GLN A 509 12.78 -1.26 -11.40
N GLU A 510 13.67 -0.29 -11.19
CA GLU A 510 14.97 -0.55 -10.60
C GLU A 510 14.84 -0.93 -9.12
N SER A 511 15.55 -1.99 -8.73
CA SER A 511 15.55 -2.53 -7.37
C SER A 511 16.61 -1.87 -6.50
N TRP A 512 16.23 -1.53 -5.27
CA TRP A 512 17.08 -0.90 -4.27
C TRP A 512 16.96 -1.59 -2.92
N LYS A 513 18.10 -1.81 -2.25
CA LYS A 513 18.16 -2.36 -0.89
C LYS A 513 17.78 -1.29 0.11
N HIS A 514 16.62 -1.43 0.75
CA HIS A 514 16.18 -0.46 1.75
C HIS A 514 17.17 -0.45 2.94
N PRO A 515 17.66 0.73 3.38
CA PRO A 515 18.77 0.81 4.33
C PRO A 515 18.54 0.11 5.66
N VAL A 516 17.29 0.13 6.15
CA VAL A 516 16.94 -0.39 7.48
C VAL A 516 16.39 -1.81 7.42
N THR A 517 15.31 -2.05 6.66
CA THR A 517 14.75 -3.40 6.48
C THR A 517 15.69 -4.41 5.81
N GLY A 518 16.75 -3.96 5.11
CA GLY A 518 17.81 -4.87 4.67
C GLY A 518 17.47 -5.78 3.49
N TYR A 519 16.24 -5.79 2.96
CA TYR A 519 15.90 -6.47 1.71
C TYR A 519 15.75 -5.47 0.55
N SER A 520 15.68 -5.99 -0.69
CA SER A 520 15.56 -5.17 -1.89
C SER A 520 14.14 -5.18 -2.45
N LEU A 521 13.67 -4.00 -2.87
CA LEU A 521 12.40 -3.77 -3.53
C LEU A 521 12.61 -2.80 -4.69
N THR A 522 11.74 -2.84 -5.70
CA THR A 522 11.70 -1.77 -6.70
C THR A 522 11.27 -0.46 -6.08
N TYR A 523 11.59 0.67 -6.72
CA TYR A 523 11.05 1.95 -6.27
C TYR A 523 9.52 2.00 -6.27
N ARG A 524 8.86 1.28 -7.20
CA ARG A 524 7.40 1.10 -7.20
C ARG A 524 6.91 0.55 -5.86
N ARG A 525 7.56 -0.49 -5.32
CA ARG A 525 7.19 -1.10 -4.03
C ARG A 525 7.70 -0.33 -2.82
N LEU A 526 8.83 0.39 -2.95
CA LEU A 526 9.32 1.27 -1.89
C LEU A 526 8.37 2.43 -1.60
N LEU A 527 7.69 2.97 -2.62
CA LEU A 527 6.64 3.98 -2.42
C LEU A 527 5.54 3.47 -1.48
N GLU A 528 5.01 2.28 -1.74
CA GLU A 528 4.01 1.65 -0.88
C GLU A 528 4.56 1.33 0.51
N LEU A 529 5.79 0.79 0.59
CA LEU A 529 6.44 0.47 1.85
C LEU A 529 6.55 1.71 2.75
N GLU A 530 7.05 2.85 2.24
CA GLU A 530 7.21 4.07 3.04
C GLU A 530 5.87 4.61 3.57
N VAL A 531 4.77 4.48 2.82
CA VAL A 531 3.43 4.83 3.31
C VAL A 531 3.00 3.92 4.47
N ARG A 532 3.28 2.62 4.37
CA ARG A 532 2.97 1.66 5.43
C ARG A 532 3.89 1.83 6.65
N LEU A 533 5.16 2.17 6.45
CA LEU A 533 6.08 2.50 7.54
C LEU A 533 5.66 3.78 8.25
N LEU A 534 5.18 4.78 7.52
CA LEU A 534 4.57 5.97 8.11
C LEU A 534 3.39 5.58 9.02
N GLU A 535 2.50 4.68 8.58
CA GLU A 535 1.39 4.21 9.41
C GLU A 535 1.86 3.59 10.74
N LYS A 536 3.02 2.94 10.75
CA LYS A 536 3.58 2.35 11.97
C LYS A 536 4.01 3.39 13.00
N GLU A 537 4.34 4.62 12.59
CA GLU A 537 4.82 5.69 13.47
C GLU A 537 3.82 6.11 14.55
N TRP A 538 2.53 5.82 14.37
CA TRP A 538 1.47 6.08 15.35
C TRP A 538 0.76 4.82 15.84
N ASN A 539 1.27 3.64 15.50
CA ASN A 539 0.77 2.36 16.00
C ASN A 539 1.74 1.71 17.02
N GLY A 540 2.73 2.46 17.53
CA GLY A 540 3.71 1.95 18.49
C GLY A 540 4.83 1.10 17.87
N GLU A 541 4.97 1.09 16.55
CA GLU A 541 5.94 0.27 15.81
C GLU A 541 6.84 1.14 14.89
N GLY A 542 7.06 2.39 15.29
CA GLY A 542 7.76 3.40 14.50
C GLY A 542 9.29 3.30 14.52
N GLY A 543 9.93 4.28 13.90
CA GLY A 543 11.38 4.41 13.80
C GLY A 543 11.99 3.77 12.56
N LEU A 544 11.19 3.42 11.55
CA LEU A 544 11.65 2.91 10.25
C LEU A 544 11.31 3.83 9.08
N PHE A 545 10.32 4.71 9.25
CA PHE A 545 9.88 5.66 8.24
C PHE A 545 10.98 6.66 7.85
N ALA A 546 10.99 7.08 6.57
CA ALA A 546 11.85 8.13 6.03
C ALA A 546 13.35 7.89 6.30
N GLN A 547 13.80 6.67 6.05
CA GLN A 547 15.22 6.30 6.13
C GLN A 547 15.84 5.94 4.78
N LEU A 548 15.10 6.10 3.69
CA LEU A 548 15.55 5.81 2.33
C LEU A 548 16.53 6.88 1.82
N VAL A 549 17.81 6.70 2.13
CA VAL A 549 18.91 7.55 1.64
C VAL A 549 19.81 6.76 0.69
N LEU A 550 20.33 7.43 -0.33
CA LEU A 550 21.37 6.90 -1.23
C LEU A 550 22.59 6.37 -0.43
N ARG A 551 23.12 5.22 -0.84
CA ARG A 551 24.36 4.66 -0.28
C ARG A 551 25.61 5.29 -0.88
#